data_AF-A0A345D704-F1
#
_entry.id   AF-A0A345D704-F1
#
_cell.length_a   1.000
_cell.length_b   1.000
_cell.length_c   1.000
_cell.angle_alpha   90.00
_cell.angle_beta   90.00
_cell.angle_gamma   90.00
#
_symmetry.space_group_name_H-M   'P 1'
#
loop_
_entity.id
_entity.type
_entity.pdbx_description
1 polymer ?
#
loop_
_entity_poly.entity_id
_entity_poly.type
_entity_poly.pdbx_seq_one_letter_code
_entity_poly.pdbx_strand_id
1 'polypeptide(L)' 'MALIVLAILLSITFSAVQGATPKCCVETTKRFPLEILMKVTKYDVQTSHGVCSIDALV' A
#
# COMPACT_ATOMS: atom_id res chain seq x y z
N MET A 1 -4.87 -24.11 -29.51
CA MET A 1 -3.64 -23.82 -28.74
C MET A 1 -3.47 -22.33 -28.43
N ALA A 2 -3.49 -21.42 -29.40
CA ALA A 2 -3.27 -19.98 -29.15
C ALA A 2 -4.24 -19.33 -28.15
N LEU A 3 -5.54 -19.66 -28.21
CA LEU A 3 -6.56 -19.08 -27.32
C LEU A 3 -6.37 -19.51 -25.84
N ILE A 4 -5.92 -20.76 -25.63
CA ILE A 4 -5.67 -21.32 -24.29
C ILE A 4 -4.43 -20.65 -23.68
N VAL A 5 -3.37 -20.49 -24.48
CA VAL A 5 -2.15 -19.78 -24.06
C VAL A 5 -2.47 -18.33 -23.71
N LEU A 6 -3.30 -17.65 -24.51
CA LEU A 6 -3.73 -16.28 -24.24
C LEU A 6 -4.55 -16.16 -22.95
N ALA A 7 -5.47 -17.09 -22.69
CA ALA A 7 -6.27 -17.11 -21.47
C ALA A 7 -5.41 -17.32 -20.21
N ILE A 8 -4.41 -18.21 -20.29
CA ILE A 8 -3.46 -18.46 -19.18
C ILE A 8 -2.64 -17.20 -18.89
N LEU A 9 -2.13 -16.52 -19.92
CA LEU A 9 -1.35 -15.29 -19.75
C LEU A 9 -2.18 -14.18 -19.08
N LEU A 10 -3.42 -13.96 -19.52
CA LEU A 10 -4.31 -12.96 -18.92
C LEU A 10 -4.58 -13.27 -17.45
N SER A 11 -4.86 -14.52 -17.12
CA SER A 11 -5.12 -14.96 -15.74
C SER A 11 -3.92 -14.69 -14.82
N ILE A 12 -2.70 -15.01 -15.28
CA ILE A 12 -1.46 -14.74 -14.52
C ILE A 12 -1.27 -13.25 -14.29
N THR A 13 -1.42 -12.43 -15.34
CA THR A 13 -1.27 -10.96 -15.21
C THR A 13 -2.29 -10.34 -14.25
N PHE A 14 -3.54 -10.81 -14.28
CA PHE A 14 -4.61 -10.31 -13.42
C PHE A 14 -4.40 -10.67 -11.95
N SER A 15 -3.87 -11.87 -11.70
CA SER A 15 -3.54 -12.35 -10.35
C SER A 15 -2.40 -11.53 -9.74
N ALA A 16 -1.41 -11.16 -10.55
CA ALA A 16 -0.26 -10.38 -10.12
C ALA A 16 -0.61 -8.94 -9.71
N VAL A 17 -1.61 -8.31 -10.35
CA VAL A 17 -2.03 -6.93 -9.99
C VAL A 17 -2.89 -6.86 -8.73
N GLN A 18 -3.68 -7.90 -8.40
CA GLN A 18 -4.49 -7.91 -7.18
C GLN A 18 -3.68 -8.05 -5.88
N GLY A 19 -2.49 -8.63 -5.94
CA GLY A 19 -1.58 -8.72 -4.79
C GLY A 19 -0.81 -7.42 -4.49
N ALA A 20 -0.93 -6.39 -5.34
CA ALA A 20 -0.07 -5.21 -5.32
C ALA A 20 -0.75 -3.93 -4.80
N THR A 21 -1.96 -4.00 -4.24
CA THR A 21 -2.63 -2.82 -3.66
C THR A 21 -1.79 -2.26 -2.52
N PRO A 22 -1.23 -1.05 -2.65
CA PRO A 22 -0.38 -0.51 -1.60
C PRO A 22 -1.23 -0.13 -0.39
N LYS A 23 -0.65 -0.32 0.79
CA LYS A 23 -1.26 0.13 2.04
C LYS A 23 -1.04 1.64 2.15
N CYS A 24 -2.13 2.39 2.16
CA CYS A 24 -2.11 3.84 2.33
C CYS A 24 -2.82 4.23 3.63
N CYS A 25 -2.22 5.14 4.38
CA CYS A 25 -2.92 5.94 5.37
C CYS A 25 -3.92 6.85 4.65
N VAL A 26 -5.16 6.86 5.13
CA VAL A 26 -6.26 7.69 4.62
C VAL A 26 -6.62 8.84 5.56
N GLU A 27 -6.15 8.77 6.81
CA GLU A 27 -6.34 9.78 7.85
C GLU A 27 -5.11 9.82 8.75
N THR A 28 -4.84 10.97 9.37
CA THR A 28 -3.76 11.14 10.35
C THR A 28 -4.31 11.74 11.64
N THR A 29 -3.68 11.41 12.77
CA THR A 29 -3.94 12.06 14.05
C THR A 29 -2.68 12.71 14.57
N LYS A 30 -2.82 13.83 15.27
CA LYS A 30 -1.74 14.46 16.03
C LYS A 30 -1.83 14.16 17.54
N ARG A 31 -2.90 13.47 17.96
CA ARG A 31 -3.18 13.17 19.36
C ARG A 31 -2.76 11.74 19.66
N PHE A 32 -1.48 11.57 19.98
CA PHE A 32 -0.95 10.31 20.48
C PHE A 32 -0.59 10.46 21.96
N PRO A 33 -0.98 9.49 22.82
CA PRO A 33 -0.38 9.36 24.14
C PRO A 33 1.14 9.28 24.03
N LEU A 34 1.86 10.03 24.88
CA LEU A 34 3.33 10.07 24.87
C LEU A 34 3.94 8.67 25.01
N GLU A 35 3.30 7.81 25.81
CA GLU A 35 3.69 6.41 26.01
C GLU A 35 3.71 5.57 24.72
N ILE A 36 2.90 5.92 23.71
CA ILE A 36 2.91 5.26 22.40
C ILE A 36 4.09 5.78 21.58
N LEU A 37 4.31 7.09 21.57
CA LEU A 37 5.43 7.71 20.85
C LEU A 37 6.78 7.18 21.34
N MET A 38 6.93 6.94 22.65
CA MET A 38 8.16 6.37 23.22
C MET A 38 8.40 4.90 22.84
N LYS A 39 7.40 4.19 22.33
CA LYS A 39 7.52 2.79 21.88
C LYS A 39 7.79 2.67 20.38
N VAL A 40 7.75 3.78 19.64
CA VAL A 40 8.02 3.79 18.20
C VAL A 40 9.50 3.49 17.96
N THR A 41 9.78 2.41 17.24
CA THR A 41 11.15 1.98 16.90
C THR A 41 11.50 2.24 15.44
N LYS A 42 10.50 2.44 14.59
CA LYS A 42 10.63 2.73 13.16
C LYS A 42 9.49 3.64 12.74
N TYR A 43 9.76 4.50 11.76
CA TYR A 43 8.73 5.18 10.99
C TYR A 43 9.04 5.07 9.50
N ASP A 44 8.00 5.19 8.68
CA ASP A 44 8.11 5.39 7.24
C ASP A 44 7.36 6.66 6.83
N VAL A 45 7.80 7.28 5.73
CA VAL A 45 7.14 8.48 5.18
C VAL A 45 6.30 8.06 3.98
N GLN A 46 4.98 8.26 4.09
CA GLN A 46 4.06 8.19 2.97
C GLN A 46 3.97 9.57 2.32
N THR A 47 4.14 9.62 1.00
CA THR A 47 3.96 10.84 0.21
C THR A 47 2.68 10.76 -0.63
N SER A 48 2.05 11.90 -0.85
CA SER A 48 0.88 12.08 -1.70
C SER A 48 1.19 12.07 -3.21
N HIS A 49 2.46 11.92 -3.58
CA HIS A 49 2.95 12.04 -4.96
C HIS A 49 2.89 10.72 -5.75
N GLY A 50 1.84 9.91 -5.56
CA GLY A 50 1.74 8.61 -6.21
C GLY A 50 0.46 7.86 -5.88
N VAL A 51 0.60 6.65 -5.31
CA VAL A 51 -0.54 5.74 -5.10
C VAL A 51 -1.42 6.12 -3.90
N CYS A 52 -0.89 6.92 -2.97
CA CYS A 52 -1.62 7.39 -1.80
C CYS A 52 -2.01 8.87 -1.96
N SER A 53 -3.16 9.25 -1.40
CA SER A 53 -3.74 10.60 -1.60
C SER A 53 -3.28 11.64 -0.60
N ILE A 54 -2.58 11.25 0.48
CA ILE A 54 -2.16 12.16 1.56
C ILE A 54 -0.71 11.87 1.99
N ASP A 55 -0.07 12.90 2.52
CA ASP A 55 1.19 12.75 3.23
C ASP A 55 0.93 12.22 4.65
N ALA A 56 1.70 11.23 5.09
CA ALA A 56 1.55 10.64 6.42
C ALA A 56 2.89 10.09 6.97
N LEU A 57 2.99 10.02 8.30
CA LEU A 57 4.04 9.31 9.01
C LEU A 57 3.44 7.98 9.53
N VAL A 58 4.05 6.86 9.12
CA VAL A 58 3.57 5.50 9.44
C VAL A 58 4.46 4.87 10.49
#